data_AF-A0A453H7R8-F1
#
_entry.id   AF-A0A453H7R8-F1
#
_cell.length_a   1.000
_cell.length_b   1.000
_cell.length_c   1.000
_cell.angle_alpha   90.00
_cell.angle_beta   90.00
_cell.angle_gamma   90.00
#
_symmetry.space_group_name_H-M   'P 1'
#
loop_
_entity.id
_entity.type
_entity.pdbx_description
1 polymer ?
#
loop_
_entity_poly.entity_id
_entity_poly.type
_entity_poly.pdbx_seq_one_letter_code
_entity_poly.pdbx_strand_id
1 'polypeptide(L)'
;MIDISLIYHVIRGQGTIKLYVVYNVLEIFDKLCQSFGEDVLQVLFNSAEGLSTCSTDRVTFELLRFLLDGAIAVLAFVVHSFVLLAQAITLSTCIIAHNNALLALLVSNNFAEIKSNVFKKVSKENLHNLVYYDIIERFHITAFLLFVLAQNILEAEGPWFDSFLINASYVFMCEVLIDAIKHSFLAKFNEIKPVAYSEFLEDLSKQILNEQPDDRQKDLTFIPLAPACVVIRVLTPVYATLLPAGPFIWRIFWILLWSVLTYFMLAIFKILVGLILRCLATWYINLRLTRKQHAD
;
A
#
# COMPACT_ATOMS: atom_id res chain seq x y z
N MET A 1 10.35 -35.68 -23.94
CA MET A 1 11.62 -35.38 -23.24
C MET A 1 11.73 -33.87 -23.18
N ILE A 2 11.69 -33.27 -21.99
CA ILE A 2 11.87 -31.82 -21.86
C ILE A 2 13.34 -31.53 -22.15
N ASP A 3 13.58 -30.73 -23.18
CA ASP A 3 14.92 -30.48 -23.70
C ASP A 3 15.75 -29.72 -22.67
N ILE A 4 16.79 -30.37 -22.14
CA ILE A 4 17.69 -29.81 -21.11
C ILE A 4 18.38 -28.53 -21.65
N SER A 5 18.55 -28.45 -22.97
CA SER A 5 19.06 -27.29 -23.70
C SER A 5 18.15 -26.06 -23.59
N LEU A 6 16.82 -26.26 -23.58
CA LEU A 6 15.81 -25.19 -23.43
C LEU A 6 15.76 -24.71 -21.98
N ILE A 7 15.83 -25.63 -21.01
CA ILE A 7 15.96 -25.29 -19.58
C ILE A 7 17.25 -24.50 -19.33
N TYR A 8 18.36 -24.92 -19.94
CA TYR A 8 19.66 -24.24 -19.81
C TYR A 8 19.62 -22.82 -20.40
N HIS A 9 18.95 -22.63 -21.55
CA HIS A 9 18.77 -21.30 -22.15
C HIS A 9 17.85 -20.39 -21.32
N VAL A 10 16.80 -20.95 -20.71
CA VAL A 10 15.90 -20.24 -19.77
C VAL A 10 16.64 -19.82 -18.49
N ILE A 11 17.49 -20.68 -17.93
CA ILE A 11 18.34 -20.37 -16.76
C ILE A 11 19.39 -19.29 -17.11
N ARG A 12 19.85 -19.25 -18.36
CA ARG A 12 20.82 -18.24 -18.85
C ARG A 12 20.19 -16.88 -19.13
N GLY A 13 18.86 -16.74 -19.14
CA GLY A 13 18.10 -15.48 -19.15
C GLY A 13 18.22 -14.66 -17.86
N GLN A 14 19.43 -14.59 -17.29
CA GLN A 14 19.74 -14.16 -15.92
C GLN A 14 19.29 -12.74 -15.55
N GLY A 15 19.05 -11.85 -16.53
CA GLY A 15 18.60 -10.48 -16.24
C GLY A 15 17.22 -10.43 -15.59
N THR A 16 16.29 -11.28 -16.05
CA THR A 16 14.93 -11.37 -15.49
C THR A 16 14.93 -12.09 -14.13
N ILE A 17 15.82 -13.08 -13.95
CA ILE A 17 15.99 -13.78 -12.68
C ILE A 17 16.40 -12.83 -11.56
N LYS A 18 17.27 -11.86 -11.86
CA LYS A 18 17.72 -10.86 -10.88
C LYS A 18 16.59 -9.93 -10.44
N LEU A 19 15.71 -9.51 -11.35
CA LEU A 19 14.65 -8.53 -11.03
C LEU A 19 13.60 -9.08 -10.07
N TYR A 20 13.12 -10.32 -10.27
CA TYR A 20 12.13 -10.87 -9.32
C TYR A 20 12.75 -11.19 -7.95
N VAL A 21 14.02 -11.62 -7.90
CA VAL A 21 14.72 -11.83 -6.63
C VAL A 21 14.85 -10.51 -5.87
N VAL A 22 15.24 -9.44 -6.57
CA VAL A 22 15.29 -8.09 -5.99
C VAL A 22 13.92 -7.65 -5.49
N TYR A 23 12.86 -7.85 -6.28
CA TYR A 23 11.49 -7.50 -5.87
C TYR A 23 11.07 -8.25 -4.59
N ASN A 24 11.24 -9.57 -4.53
CA ASN A 24 10.89 -10.37 -3.36
C ASN A 24 11.70 -9.96 -2.11
N VAL A 25 12.99 -9.62 -2.28
CA VAL A 25 13.82 -9.13 -1.17
C VAL A 25 13.30 -7.78 -0.68
N LEU A 26 13.00 -6.86 -1.59
CA LEU A 26 12.44 -5.56 -1.25
C LEU A 26 11.07 -5.67 -0.57
N GLU A 27 10.25 -6.65 -0.94
CA GLU A 27 8.98 -6.93 -0.29
C GLU A 27 9.14 -7.40 1.16
N ILE A 28 10.14 -8.24 1.43
CA ILE A 28 10.50 -8.61 2.81
C ILE A 28 10.92 -7.36 3.60
N PHE A 29 11.70 -6.47 2.98
CA PHE A 29 12.07 -5.20 3.62
C PHE A 29 10.88 -4.27 3.83
N ASP A 30 9.91 -4.20 2.91
CA ASP A 30 8.68 -3.42 3.09
C ASP A 30 7.92 -3.93 4.33
N LYS A 31 7.69 -5.24 4.43
CA LYS A 31 7.03 -5.88 5.59
C LYS A 31 7.80 -5.61 6.90
N LEU A 32 9.12 -5.65 6.87
CA LEU A 32 9.95 -5.30 8.03
C LEU A 32 9.85 -3.82 8.41
N CYS A 33 9.89 -2.92 7.42
CA CYS A 33 9.77 -1.48 7.64
C CYS A 33 8.37 -1.08 8.13
N GLN A 34 7.30 -1.74 7.67
CA GLN A 34 5.95 -1.53 8.19
C GLN A 34 5.86 -1.89 9.68
N SER A 35 6.32 -3.08 10.05
CA SER A 35 6.32 -3.52 11.45
C SER A 35 7.20 -2.64 12.33
N PHE A 36 8.41 -2.28 11.87
CA PHE A 36 9.31 -1.40 12.63
C PHE A 36 8.79 0.04 12.71
N GLY A 37 8.20 0.55 11.64
CA GLY A 37 7.67 1.91 11.58
C GLY A 37 6.52 2.14 12.54
N GLU A 38 5.70 1.12 12.80
CA GLU A 38 4.60 1.17 13.78
C GLU A 38 5.16 1.40 15.19
N ASP A 39 6.14 0.57 15.58
CA ASP A 39 6.81 0.70 16.89
C ASP A 39 7.48 2.07 17.04
N VAL A 40 8.15 2.56 15.99
CA VAL A 40 8.86 3.85 16.01
C VAL A 40 7.88 5.03 16.13
N LEU A 41 6.73 4.98 15.45
CA LEU A 41 5.70 6.01 15.61
C LEU A 41 5.07 5.97 17.00
N GLN A 42 4.81 4.78 17.55
CA GLN A 42 4.27 4.65 18.89
C GLN A 42 5.21 5.27 19.92
N VAL A 43 6.53 5.00 19.82
CA VAL A 43 7.53 5.61 20.70
C VAL A 43 7.56 7.14 20.53
N LEU A 44 7.52 7.63 19.29
CA LEU A 44 7.49 9.07 19.01
C LEU A 44 6.25 9.75 19.60
N PHE A 45 5.06 9.14 19.47
CA PHE A 45 3.82 9.66 20.04
C PHE A 45 3.86 9.66 21.57
N ASN A 46 4.36 8.59 22.18
CA ASN A 46 4.54 8.52 23.63
C ASN A 46 5.50 9.61 24.13
N SER A 47 6.57 9.90 23.39
CA SER A 47 7.51 10.98 23.72
C SER A 47 6.90 12.38 23.49
N ALA A 48 6.05 12.55 22.48
CA ALA A 48 5.30 13.79 22.27
C ALA A 48 4.30 14.05 23.41
N GLU A 49 3.59 13.02 23.84
CA GLU A 49 2.67 13.09 24.98
C GLU A 49 3.42 13.38 26.28
N GLY A 50 4.54 12.70 26.51
CA GLY A 50 5.46 12.97 27.62
C GLY A 50 5.90 14.43 27.66
N LEU A 51 6.31 15.00 26.53
CA LEU A 51 6.69 16.41 26.42
C LEU A 51 5.52 17.36 26.72
N SER A 52 4.28 17.03 26.29
CA SER A 52 3.10 17.87 26.49
C SER A 52 2.62 17.95 27.95
N THR A 53 2.84 16.88 28.71
CA THR A 53 2.38 16.74 30.10
C THR A 53 3.47 17.06 31.14
N CYS A 54 4.68 17.37 30.68
CA CYS A 54 5.87 17.49 31.52
C CYS A 54 5.89 18.77 32.39
N SER A 55 6.46 18.68 33.60
CA SER A 55 6.77 19.84 34.45
C SER A 55 8.00 20.60 33.96
N THR A 56 8.10 21.90 34.30
CA THR A 56 9.14 22.83 33.82
C THR A 56 10.58 22.33 34.00
N ASP A 57 10.85 21.58 35.08
CA ASP A 57 12.19 21.09 35.42
C ASP A 57 12.70 19.96 34.50
N ARG A 58 11.80 19.28 33.78
CA ARG A 58 12.12 18.12 32.94
C ARG A 58 11.96 18.39 31.43
N VAL A 59 11.53 19.60 31.06
CA VAL A 59 11.23 19.97 29.67
C VAL A 59 12.42 19.77 28.73
N THR A 60 13.64 20.11 29.17
CA THR A 60 14.84 19.97 28.33
C THR A 60 15.16 18.51 28.00
N PHE A 61 14.98 17.61 28.97
CA PHE A 61 15.17 16.17 28.80
C PHE A 61 14.10 15.57 27.87
N GLU A 62 12.82 15.85 28.12
CA GLU A 62 11.73 15.34 27.28
C GLU A 62 11.80 15.91 25.85
N LEU A 63 12.23 17.16 25.69
CA LEU A 63 12.45 17.76 24.37
C LEU A 63 13.59 17.06 23.63
N LEU A 64 14.71 16.78 24.30
CA LEU A 64 15.82 16.05 23.67
C LEU A 64 15.40 14.62 23.28
N ARG A 65 14.66 13.94 24.15
CA ARG A 65 14.09 12.61 23.87
C ARG A 65 13.17 12.65 22.65
N PHE A 66 12.21 13.58 22.62
CA PHE A 66 11.32 13.78 21.48
C PHE A 66 12.09 14.07 20.18
N LEU A 67 13.14 14.89 20.22
CA LEU A 67 13.98 15.15 19.05
C LEU A 67 14.75 13.92 18.57
N LEU A 68 15.30 13.11 19.49
CA LEU A 68 16.01 11.87 19.15
C LEU A 68 15.04 10.83 18.56
N ASP A 69 13.89 10.62 19.19
CA ASP A 69 12.86 9.71 18.69
C ASP A 69 12.34 10.19 17.33
N GLY A 70 12.19 11.51 17.16
CA GLY A 70 11.85 12.13 15.88
C GLY A 70 12.91 11.89 14.80
N ALA A 71 14.19 11.98 15.14
CA ALA A 71 15.27 11.69 14.20
C ALA A 71 15.29 10.21 13.77
N ILE A 72 15.05 9.29 14.71
CA ILE A 72 14.93 7.85 14.41
C ILE A 72 13.73 7.59 13.50
N ALA A 73 12.58 8.22 13.77
CA ALA A 73 11.39 8.12 12.93
C ALA A 73 11.65 8.62 11.51
N VAL A 74 12.27 9.79 11.35
CA VAL A 74 12.63 10.32 10.03
C VAL A 74 13.56 9.36 9.29
N LEU A 75 14.59 8.82 9.95
CA LEU A 75 15.51 7.87 9.32
C LEU A 75 14.78 6.59 8.87
N ALA A 76 13.93 6.03 9.73
CA ALA A 76 13.13 4.84 9.43
C ALA A 76 12.24 5.07 8.20
N PHE A 77 11.53 6.21 8.14
CA PHE A 77 10.66 6.54 7.01
C PHE A 77 11.42 6.85 5.71
N VAL A 78 12.62 7.42 5.80
CA VAL A 78 13.49 7.60 4.63
C VAL A 78 13.92 6.24 4.06
N VAL A 79 14.34 5.31 4.92
CA VAL A 79 14.69 3.95 4.49
C VAL A 79 13.49 3.25 3.87
N HIS A 80 12.31 3.30 4.52
CA HIS A 80 11.09 2.69 3.99
C HIS A 80 10.68 3.29 2.64
N SER A 81 10.74 4.62 2.51
CA SER A 81 10.46 5.31 1.24
C SER A 81 11.40 4.87 0.12
N PHE A 82 12.68 4.61 0.43
CA PHE A 82 13.64 4.09 -0.54
C PHE A 82 13.30 2.66 -0.98
N VAL A 83 12.87 1.80 -0.05
CA VAL A 83 12.41 0.43 -0.35
C VAL A 83 11.20 0.47 -1.29
N LEU A 84 10.17 1.25 -0.95
CA LEU A 84 8.97 1.39 -1.79
C LEU A 84 9.29 1.97 -3.18
N LEU A 85 10.20 2.94 -3.25
CA LEU A 85 10.64 3.50 -4.53
C LEU A 85 11.39 2.46 -5.37
N ALA A 86 12.28 1.66 -4.76
CA ALA A 86 12.99 0.59 -5.43
C ALA A 86 12.02 -0.49 -5.96
N GLN A 87 10.97 -0.82 -5.21
CA GLN A 87 9.89 -1.71 -5.68
C GLN A 87 9.15 -1.10 -6.87
N ALA A 88 8.75 0.18 -6.80
CA ALA A 88 8.06 0.86 -7.88
C ALA A 88 8.89 0.89 -9.18
N ILE A 89 10.20 1.19 -9.08
CA ILE A 89 11.12 1.17 -10.22
C ILE A 89 11.30 -0.24 -10.78
N THR A 90 11.40 -1.25 -9.90
CA THR A 90 11.51 -2.66 -10.33
C THR A 90 10.26 -3.10 -11.07
N LEU A 91 9.07 -2.78 -10.54
CA LEU A 91 7.79 -3.06 -11.19
C LEU A 91 7.67 -2.32 -12.54
N SER A 92 8.05 -1.04 -12.59
CA SER A 92 8.10 -0.25 -13.83
C SER A 92 8.94 -0.94 -14.90
N THR A 93 10.15 -1.35 -14.52
CA THR A 93 11.08 -2.08 -15.40
C THR A 93 10.47 -3.39 -15.88
N CYS A 94 9.77 -4.13 -15.02
CA CYS A 94 9.11 -5.38 -15.39
C CYS A 94 7.91 -5.18 -16.33
N ILE A 95 7.13 -4.11 -16.16
CA ILE A 95 5.99 -3.78 -17.03
C ILE A 95 6.44 -3.33 -18.42
N ILE A 96 7.54 -2.56 -18.49
CA ILE A 96 8.08 -2.05 -19.75
C ILE A 96 8.91 -3.12 -20.49
N ALA A 97 9.49 -4.08 -19.76
CA ALA A 97 10.26 -5.15 -20.38
C ALA A 97 9.40 -5.98 -21.35
N HIS A 98 9.84 -6.08 -22.61
CA HIS A 98 9.21 -6.92 -23.65
C HIS A 98 9.30 -8.44 -23.41
N ASN A 99 9.79 -8.88 -22.24
CA ASN A 99 9.94 -10.29 -21.88
C ASN A 99 8.83 -10.72 -20.91
N ASN A 100 8.75 -12.01 -20.62
CA ASN A 100 7.90 -12.57 -19.55
C ASN A 100 8.36 -12.19 -18.13
N ALA A 101 9.03 -11.04 -17.96
CA ALA A 101 9.59 -10.57 -16.69
C ALA A 101 8.50 -10.23 -15.68
N LEU A 102 7.43 -9.55 -16.13
CA LEU A 102 6.26 -9.29 -15.30
C LEU A 102 5.63 -10.59 -14.80
N LEU A 103 5.42 -11.56 -15.70
CA LEU A 103 4.86 -12.85 -15.35
C LEU A 103 5.76 -13.62 -14.36
N ALA A 104 7.07 -13.62 -14.58
CA ALA A 104 8.02 -14.27 -13.68
C ALA A 104 8.04 -13.63 -12.29
N LEU A 105 7.95 -12.29 -12.22
CA LEU A 105 7.84 -11.56 -10.95
C LEU A 105 6.56 -11.94 -10.22
N LEU A 106 5.40 -11.85 -10.90
CA LEU A 106 4.11 -12.19 -10.30
C LEU A 106 4.09 -13.65 -9.81
N VAL A 107 4.48 -14.61 -10.66
CA VAL A 107 4.51 -16.02 -10.26
C VAL A 107 5.44 -16.26 -9.06
N SER A 108 6.61 -15.61 -9.03
CA SER A 108 7.54 -15.76 -7.92
C SER A 108 6.99 -15.17 -6.62
N ASN A 109 6.39 -13.98 -6.68
CA ASN A 109 5.80 -13.32 -5.52
C ASN A 109 4.66 -14.18 -4.96
N ASN A 110 3.71 -14.49 -5.83
CA ASN A 110 2.53 -15.29 -5.53
C ASN A 110 2.87 -16.66 -4.90
N PHE A 111 3.94 -17.30 -5.37
CA PHE A 111 4.40 -18.57 -4.80
C PHE A 111 4.99 -18.41 -3.39
N ALA A 112 5.79 -17.36 -3.15
CA ALA A 112 6.34 -17.06 -1.83
C ALA A 112 5.23 -16.76 -0.81
N GLU A 113 4.21 -16.04 -1.25
CA GLU A 113 3.07 -15.65 -0.44
C GLU A 113 2.17 -16.85 -0.07
N ILE A 114 1.82 -17.70 -1.05
CA ILE A 114 1.09 -18.95 -0.81
C ILE A 114 1.87 -19.82 0.17
N LYS A 115 3.17 -20.01 -0.07
CA LYS A 115 4.02 -20.87 0.77
C LYS A 115 4.05 -20.40 2.23
N SER A 116 4.16 -19.10 2.45
CA SER A 116 4.30 -18.54 3.81
C SER A 116 2.99 -18.56 4.61
N ASN A 117 1.83 -18.52 3.95
CA ASN A 117 0.54 -18.34 4.62
C ASN A 117 -0.35 -19.60 4.69
N VAL A 118 -0.25 -20.53 3.73
CA VAL A 118 -1.19 -21.67 3.62
C VAL A 118 -1.14 -22.63 4.81
N PHE A 119 0.00 -22.74 5.49
CA PHE A 119 0.18 -23.64 6.64
C PHE A 119 0.15 -22.91 7.99
N LYS A 120 -0.14 -21.61 7.98
CA LYS A 120 -0.09 -20.79 9.19
C LYS A 120 -1.36 -21.02 10.01
N LYS A 121 -1.18 -21.29 11.31
CA LYS A 121 -2.29 -21.33 12.26
C LYS A 121 -2.69 -19.90 12.62
N VAL A 122 -3.95 -19.55 12.42
CA VAL A 122 -4.46 -18.17 12.53
C VAL A 122 -5.72 -18.12 13.39
N SER A 123 -5.71 -17.28 14.42
CA SER A 123 -6.90 -16.94 15.22
C SER A 123 -7.77 -15.91 14.49
N LYS A 124 -9.01 -15.70 14.95
CA LYS A 124 -9.93 -14.71 14.36
C LYS A 124 -9.34 -13.28 14.35
N GLU A 125 -8.64 -12.88 15.41
CA GLU A 125 -8.00 -11.56 15.48
C GLU A 125 -6.84 -11.44 14.50
N ASN A 126 -6.01 -12.48 14.40
CA ASN A 126 -4.90 -12.54 13.45
C ASN A 126 -5.41 -12.59 12.00
N LEU A 127 -6.61 -13.13 11.76
CA LEU A 127 -7.26 -13.12 10.45
C LEU A 127 -7.62 -11.70 10.02
N HIS A 128 -8.20 -10.90 10.93
CA HIS A 128 -8.55 -9.51 10.63
C HIS A 128 -7.28 -8.71 10.31
N ASN A 129 -6.21 -8.90 11.08
CA ASN A 129 -4.92 -8.26 10.81
C ASN A 129 -4.33 -8.68 9.47
N LEU A 130 -4.43 -9.97 9.09
CA LEU A 130 -4.01 -10.44 7.77
C LEU A 130 -4.76 -9.73 6.65
N VAL A 131 -6.10 -9.62 6.74
CA VAL A 131 -6.90 -8.89 5.74
C VAL A 131 -6.48 -7.42 5.65
N TYR A 132 -6.13 -6.78 6.77
CA TYR A 132 -5.61 -5.41 6.76
C TYR A 132 -4.28 -5.30 6.01
N TYR A 133 -3.33 -6.23 6.23
CA TYR A 133 -2.07 -6.23 5.49
C TYR A 133 -2.29 -6.43 3.98
N ASP A 134 -3.22 -7.29 3.58
CA ASP A 134 -3.56 -7.51 2.17
C ASP A 134 -4.15 -6.23 1.52
N ILE A 135 -4.93 -5.45 2.27
CA ILE A 135 -5.44 -4.15 1.80
C ILE A 135 -4.30 -3.13 1.65
N ILE A 136 -3.34 -3.10 2.59
CA ILE A 136 -2.16 -2.22 2.53
C ILE A 136 -1.30 -2.59 1.31
N GLU A 137 -1.07 -3.88 1.06
CA GLU A 137 -0.32 -4.38 -0.09
C GLU A 137 -0.95 -3.93 -1.41
N ARG A 138 -2.28 -4.08 -1.55
CA ARG A 138 -3.02 -3.57 -2.72
C ARG A 138 -2.94 -2.06 -2.87
N PHE A 139 -2.88 -1.31 -1.77
CA PHE A 139 -2.66 0.14 -1.81
C PHE A 139 -1.25 0.46 -2.32
N HIS A 140 -0.21 -0.24 -1.86
CA HIS A 140 1.16 -0.10 -2.37
C HIS A 140 1.24 -0.41 -3.87
N ILE A 141 0.63 -1.52 -4.30
CA ILE A 141 0.56 -1.89 -5.73
C ILE A 141 -0.13 -0.79 -6.55
N THR A 142 -1.23 -0.23 -6.04
CA THR A 142 -1.93 0.88 -6.71
C THR A 142 -1.03 2.12 -6.83
N ALA A 143 -0.32 2.48 -5.76
CA ALA A 143 0.64 3.58 -5.78
C ALA A 143 1.80 3.33 -6.77
N PHE A 144 2.29 2.10 -6.86
CA PHE A 144 3.32 1.72 -7.83
C PHE A 144 2.80 1.79 -9.27
N LEU A 145 1.57 1.33 -9.54
CA LEU A 145 0.99 1.44 -10.88
C LEU A 145 0.77 2.90 -11.30
N LEU A 146 0.39 3.78 -10.36
CA LEU A 146 0.33 5.23 -10.61
C LEU A 146 1.71 5.83 -10.88
N PHE A 147 2.75 5.36 -10.17
CA PHE A 147 4.14 5.72 -10.45
C PHE A 147 4.53 5.34 -11.89
N VAL A 148 4.25 4.10 -12.32
CA VAL A 148 4.56 3.61 -13.67
C VAL A 148 3.78 4.39 -14.73
N LEU A 149 2.50 4.67 -14.48
CA LEU A 149 1.67 5.49 -15.36
C LEU A 149 2.31 6.86 -15.59
N ALA A 150 2.69 7.55 -14.50
CA ALA A 150 3.28 8.87 -14.59
C ALA A 150 4.66 8.88 -15.27
N GLN A 151 5.49 7.85 -15.05
CA GLN A 151 6.75 7.70 -15.79
C GLN A 151 6.50 7.53 -17.29
N ASN A 152 5.58 6.66 -17.68
CA ASN A 152 5.26 6.45 -19.09
C ASN A 152 4.68 7.71 -19.75
N ILE A 153 3.87 8.52 -19.04
CA ILE A 153 3.39 9.81 -19.55
C ILE A 153 4.54 10.76 -19.89
N LEU A 154 5.62 10.73 -19.12
CA LEU A 154 6.76 11.65 -19.27
C LEU A 154 7.82 11.13 -20.26
N GLU A 155 8.03 9.83 -20.34
CA GLU A 155 9.21 9.23 -20.99
C GLU A 155 8.88 8.34 -22.20
N ALA A 156 7.65 7.82 -22.34
CA ALA A 156 7.34 6.84 -23.37
C ALA A 156 7.04 7.48 -24.73
N GLU A 157 7.67 6.96 -25.78
CA GLU A 157 7.41 7.32 -27.18
C GLU A 157 6.45 6.30 -27.83
N GLY A 158 5.37 6.75 -28.47
CA GLY A 158 4.42 5.89 -29.18
C GLY A 158 3.20 5.43 -28.35
N PRO A 159 2.40 4.47 -28.87
CA PRO A 159 1.19 4.00 -28.20
C PRO A 159 1.54 3.00 -27.08
N TRP A 160 1.62 3.50 -25.85
CA TRP A 160 1.95 2.69 -24.66
C TRP A 160 0.73 2.41 -23.76
N PHE A 161 -0.32 3.21 -23.84
CA PHE A 161 -1.41 3.24 -22.86
C PHE A 161 -2.19 1.93 -22.79
N ASP A 162 -2.53 1.33 -23.93
CA ASP A 162 -3.28 0.06 -23.98
C ASP A 162 -2.46 -1.09 -23.37
N SER A 163 -1.18 -1.19 -23.73
CA SER A 163 -0.24 -2.16 -23.18
C SER A 163 -0.07 -1.98 -21.67
N PHE A 164 0.02 -0.73 -21.21
CA PHE A 164 0.07 -0.41 -19.78
C PHE A 164 -1.19 -0.86 -19.06
N LEU A 165 -2.39 -0.56 -19.58
CA LEU A 165 -3.66 -0.97 -18.96
C LEU A 165 -3.77 -2.50 -18.85
N ILE A 166 -3.37 -3.22 -19.90
CA ILE A 166 -3.36 -4.69 -19.88
C ILE A 166 -2.41 -5.19 -18.79
N ASN A 167 -1.16 -4.72 -18.75
CA ASN A 167 -0.17 -5.14 -17.75
C ASN A 167 -0.59 -4.76 -16.32
N ALA A 168 -1.11 -3.55 -16.11
CA ALA A 168 -1.63 -3.09 -14.82
C ALA A 168 -2.81 -3.96 -14.35
N SER A 169 -3.71 -4.32 -15.28
CA SER A 169 -4.82 -5.22 -14.97
C SER A 169 -4.34 -6.62 -14.60
N TYR A 170 -3.30 -7.15 -15.26
CA TYR A 170 -2.69 -8.43 -14.91
C TYR A 170 -2.12 -8.42 -13.50
N VAL A 171 -1.36 -7.38 -13.13
CA VAL A 171 -0.80 -7.24 -11.78
C VAL A 171 -1.91 -7.25 -10.74
N PHE A 172 -2.93 -6.41 -10.91
CA PHE A 172 -4.03 -6.29 -9.95
C PHE A 172 -4.90 -7.55 -9.86
N MET A 173 -5.21 -8.18 -11.00
CA MET A 173 -6.00 -9.42 -11.01
C MET A 173 -5.25 -10.60 -10.41
N CYS A 174 -3.93 -10.70 -10.65
CA CYS A 174 -3.10 -11.72 -10.02
C CYS A 174 -3.09 -11.56 -8.50
N GLU A 175 -2.91 -10.35 -7.99
CA GLU A 175 -2.95 -10.06 -6.56
C GLU A 175 -4.28 -10.51 -5.93
N VAL A 176 -5.41 -10.07 -6.49
CA VAL A 176 -6.75 -10.42 -5.99
C VAL A 176 -6.99 -11.93 -6.03
N LEU A 177 -6.52 -12.61 -7.08
CA LEU A 177 -6.66 -14.05 -7.22
C LEU A 177 -5.85 -14.80 -6.16
N ILE A 178 -4.63 -14.36 -5.88
CA ILE A 178 -3.76 -15.01 -4.90
C ILE A 178 -4.26 -14.79 -3.48
N ASP A 179 -4.74 -13.59 -3.16
CA ASP A 179 -5.41 -13.33 -1.90
C ASP A 179 -6.63 -14.25 -1.70
N ALA A 180 -7.42 -14.45 -2.75
CA ALA A 180 -8.57 -15.36 -2.70
C ALA A 180 -8.13 -16.81 -2.45
N ILE A 181 -7.06 -17.27 -3.10
CA ILE A 181 -6.48 -18.60 -2.90
C ILE A 181 -5.95 -18.73 -1.45
N LYS A 182 -5.14 -17.77 -1.01
CA LYS A 182 -4.57 -17.67 0.35
C LYS A 182 -5.65 -17.79 1.40
N HIS A 183 -6.69 -16.97 1.34
CA HIS A 183 -7.79 -16.99 2.29
C HIS A 183 -8.63 -18.27 2.22
N SER A 184 -8.83 -18.84 1.03
CA SER A 184 -9.55 -20.12 0.89
C SER A 184 -8.82 -21.27 1.59
N PHE A 185 -7.50 -21.35 1.42
CA PHE A 185 -6.68 -22.35 2.12
C PHE A 185 -6.61 -22.09 3.61
N LEU A 186 -6.42 -20.83 4.02
CA LEU A 186 -6.32 -20.47 5.43
C LEU A 186 -7.62 -20.76 6.17
N ALA A 187 -8.77 -20.45 5.55
CA ALA A 187 -10.07 -20.74 6.12
C ALA A 187 -10.32 -22.24 6.24
N LYS A 188 -9.93 -23.03 5.23
CA LYS A 188 -10.05 -24.48 5.27
C LYS A 188 -9.14 -25.11 6.33
N PHE A 189 -7.89 -24.68 6.43
CA PHE A 189 -6.90 -25.24 7.36
C PHE A 189 -7.20 -24.90 8.83
N ASN A 190 -7.75 -23.71 9.09
CA ASN A 190 -8.09 -23.24 10.44
C ASN A 190 -9.59 -23.38 10.79
N GLU A 191 -10.37 -24.07 9.96
CA GLU A 191 -11.83 -24.27 10.14
C GLU A 191 -12.62 -22.96 10.34
N ILE A 192 -12.18 -21.88 9.68
CA ILE A 192 -12.82 -20.57 9.78
C ILE A 192 -14.08 -20.56 8.93
N LYS A 193 -15.23 -20.33 9.58
CA LYS A 193 -16.52 -20.20 8.90
C LYS A 193 -16.56 -18.91 8.07
N PRO A 194 -17.21 -18.89 6.89
CA PRO A 194 -17.39 -17.67 6.08
C PRO A 194 -18.06 -16.51 6.83
N VAL A 195 -18.83 -16.83 7.87
CA VAL A 195 -19.46 -15.85 8.76
C VAL A 195 -18.43 -14.92 9.41
N ALA A 196 -17.21 -15.39 9.71
CA ALA A 196 -16.15 -14.57 10.30
C ALA A 196 -15.75 -13.38 9.40
N TYR A 197 -15.66 -13.58 8.08
CA TYR A 197 -15.40 -12.49 7.14
C TYR A 197 -16.57 -11.52 7.03
N SER A 198 -17.80 -12.02 7.15
CA SER A 198 -19.01 -11.18 7.14
C SER A 198 -19.15 -10.35 8.42
N GLU A 199 -18.75 -10.90 9.56
CA GLU A 199 -18.66 -10.16 10.83
C GLU A 199 -17.58 -9.08 10.76
N PHE A 200 -16.41 -9.39 10.20
CA PHE A 200 -15.36 -8.40 9.97
C PHE A 200 -15.83 -7.23 9.11
N LEU A 201 -16.50 -7.52 7.98
CA LEU A 201 -17.04 -6.48 7.09
C LEU A 201 -18.14 -5.65 7.76
N GLU A 202 -18.96 -6.26 8.63
CA GLU A 202 -19.94 -5.54 9.43
C GLU A 202 -19.28 -4.61 10.44
N ASP A 203 -18.26 -5.08 11.16
CA ASP A 203 -17.49 -4.27 12.12
C ASP A 203 -16.86 -3.06 11.41
N LEU A 204 -16.26 -3.25 10.23
CA LEU A 204 -15.70 -2.17 9.42
C LEU A 204 -16.78 -1.18 8.95
N SER A 205 -17.96 -1.68 8.55
CA SER A 205 -19.09 -0.84 8.14
C SER A 205 -19.59 0.03 9.29
N LYS A 206 -19.71 -0.52 10.50
CA LYS A 206 -20.12 0.23 11.70
C LYS A 206 -19.09 1.29 12.10
N GLN A 207 -17.80 0.99 11.95
CA GLN A 207 -16.73 1.96 12.17
C GLN A 207 -16.84 3.15 11.20
N ILE A 208 -17.08 2.90 9.90
CA ILE A 208 -17.25 3.96 8.89
C ILE A 208 -18.45 4.87 9.19
N LEU A 209 -19.52 4.32 9.76
CA LEU A 209 -20.73 5.07 10.13
C LEU A 209 -20.62 5.78 11.49
N ASN A 210 -19.49 5.67 12.20
CA ASN A 210 -19.27 6.18 13.55
C ASN A 210 -20.28 5.65 14.58
N GLU A 211 -20.80 4.43 14.41
CA GLU A 211 -21.75 3.81 15.35
C GLU A 211 -21.07 3.23 16.61
N GLN A 212 -19.75 3.04 16.59
CA GLN A 212 -18.94 2.64 17.75
C GLN A 212 -17.71 3.55 17.92
N PRO A 213 -17.84 4.68 18.64
CA PRO A 213 -16.75 5.64 18.79
C PRO A 213 -15.64 5.22 19.79
N ASP A 214 -15.88 4.29 20.72
CA ASP A 214 -15.14 4.35 22.00
C ASP A 214 -14.30 3.13 22.46
N ASP A 215 -14.14 2.05 21.68
CA ASP A 215 -13.36 0.90 22.23
C ASP A 215 -12.59 0.03 21.22
N ARG A 216 -12.62 0.38 19.92
CA ARG A 216 -12.10 -0.51 18.88
C ARG A 216 -11.73 0.16 17.57
N GLN A 217 -11.37 1.44 17.60
CA GLN A 217 -10.66 2.04 16.48
C GLN A 217 -9.29 1.36 16.44
N LYS A 218 -9.22 0.20 15.78
CA LYS A 218 -7.95 -0.45 15.46
C LYS A 218 -7.28 0.53 14.53
N ASP A 219 -6.37 1.33 15.07
CA ASP A 219 -5.48 2.14 14.26
C ASP A 219 -4.92 1.19 13.21
N LEU A 220 -5.28 1.44 11.97
CA LEU A 220 -4.71 0.67 10.89
C LEU A 220 -3.20 0.88 11.02
N THR A 221 -2.44 -0.21 11.08
CA THR A 221 -0.98 -0.27 10.95
C THR A 221 -0.52 0.23 9.56
N PHE A 222 -1.29 1.11 8.94
CA PHE A 222 -0.97 1.75 7.69
C PHE A 222 -0.24 3.03 8.00
N ILE A 223 1.03 3.07 7.63
CA ILE A 223 1.83 4.28 7.72
C ILE A 223 1.80 4.97 6.36
N PRO A 224 0.96 6.00 6.18
CA PRO A 224 0.76 6.64 4.87
C PRO A 224 1.99 7.40 4.37
N LEU A 225 2.97 7.66 5.25
CA LEU A 225 4.10 8.54 4.98
C LEU A 225 5.00 8.02 3.86
N ALA A 226 5.38 6.74 3.90
CA ALA A 226 6.29 6.18 2.90
C ALA A 226 5.65 6.11 1.49
N PRO A 227 4.40 5.62 1.32
CA PRO A 227 3.70 5.71 0.04
C PRO A 227 3.48 7.16 -0.42
N ALA A 228 3.18 8.09 0.49
CA ALA A 228 3.04 9.51 0.15
C ALA A 228 4.35 10.10 -0.41
N CYS A 229 5.51 9.74 0.15
CA CYS A 229 6.81 10.14 -0.40
C CYS A 229 7.00 9.67 -1.86
N VAL A 230 6.61 8.43 -2.16
CA VAL A 230 6.66 7.89 -3.54
C VAL A 230 5.74 8.70 -4.46
N VAL A 231 4.50 8.97 -4.04
CA VAL A 231 3.54 9.78 -4.81
C VAL A 231 4.07 11.21 -5.04
N ILE A 232 4.66 11.86 -4.03
CA ILE A 232 5.25 13.20 -4.17
C ILE A 232 6.40 13.18 -5.18
N ARG A 233 7.28 12.17 -5.12
CA ARG A 233 8.39 12.01 -6.06
C ARG A 233 7.92 11.87 -7.51
N VAL A 234 6.78 11.20 -7.72
CA VAL A 234 6.10 11.01 -9.01
C VAL A 234 5.50 12.31 -9.52
N LEU A 235 4.79 13.02 -8.65
CA LEU A 235 4.08 14.23 -9.02
C LEU A 235 5.02 15.40 -9.32
N THR A 236 6.19 15.44 -8.67
CA THR A 236 7.19 16.52 -8.83
C THR A 236 7.56 16.79 -10.30
N PRO A 237 8.00 15.82 -11.12
CA PRO A 237 8.31 16.05 -12.52
C PRO A 237 7.07 16.40 -13.37
N VAL A 238 5.90 15.82 -13.06
CA VAL A 238 4.63 16.15 -13.75
C VAL A 238 4.24 17.61 -13.51
N TYR A 239 4.36 18.10 -12.27
CA TYR A 239 4.16 19.53 -11.99
C TYR A 239 5.26 20.39 -12.60
N ALA A 240 6.50 19.91 -12.67
CA ALA A 240 7.59 20.67 -13.27
C ALA A 240 7.37 20.95 -14.76
N THR A 241 6.75 20.03 -15.52
CA THR A 241 6.41 20.25 -16.94
C THR A 241 5.23 21.21 -17.12
N LEU A 242 4.32 21.29 -16.15
CA LEU A 242 3.19 22.22 -16.14
C LEU A 242 3.57 23.65 -15.72
N LEU A 243 4.79 23.88 -15.23
CA LEU A 243 5.24 25.20 -14.81
C LEU A 243 5.78 26.01 -16.01
N PRO A 244 5.19 27.17 -16.33
CA PRO A 244 5.66 27.99 -17.43
C PRO A 244 7.03 28.62 -17.13
N ALA A 245 7.87 28.72 -18.17
CA ALA A 245 9.12 29.46 -18.10
C ALA A 245 8.82 30.97 -17.90
N GLY A 246 9.40 31.58 -16.87
CA GLY A 246 9.16 32.99 -16.57
C GLY A 246 9.92 33.49 -15.34
N PRO A 247 9.72 34.77 -14.95
CA PRO A 247 10.33 35.36 -13.77
C PRO A 247 10.03 34.56 -12.51
N PHE A 248 10.91 34.62 -11.51
CA PHE A 248 10.78 33.87 -10.25
C PHE A 248 9.40 34.05 -9.57
N ILE A 249 8.89 35.29 -9.52
CA ILE A 249 7.58 35.62 -8.94
C ILE A 249 6.43 34.95 -9.71
N TRP A 250 6.53 34.93 -11.05
CA TRP A 250 5.55 34.26 -11.91
C TRP A 250 5.53 32.76 -11.67
N ARG A 251 6.71 32.15 -11.50
CA ARG A 251 6.83 30.72 -11.18
C ARG A 251 6.21 30.38 -9.82
N ILE A 252 6.44 31.21 -8.80
CA ILE A 252 5.80 31.04 -7.48
C ILE A 252 4.28 31.12 -7.58
N PHE A 253 3.74 32.07 -8.34
CA PHE A 253 2.29 32.19 -8.54
C PHE A 253 1.70 30.90 -9.12
N TRP A 254 2.30 30.33 -10.17
CA TRP A 254 1.83 29.08 -10.77
C TRP A 254 2.00 27.88 -9.83
N ILE A 255 3.10 27.80 -9.06
CA ILE A 255 3.26 26.76 -8.04
C ILE A 255 2.13 26.82 -7.01
N LEU A 256 1.81 28.03 -6.51
CA LEU A 256 0.74 28.22 -5.54
C LEU A 256 -0.62 27.85 -6.14
N LEU A 257 -0.89 28.29 -7.37
CA LEU A 257 -2.15 27.99 -8.06
C LEU A 257 -2.34 26.47 -8.25
N TRP A 258 -1.33 25.78 -8.79
CA TRP A 258 -1.38 24.33 -8.99
C TRP A 258 -1.49 23.57 -7.66
N SER A 259 -0.79 24.01 -6.61
CA SER A 259 -0.88 23.44 -5.27
C SER A 259 -2.30 23.56 -4.70
N VAL A 260 -2.91 24.74 -4.79
CA VAL A 260 -4.29 24.98 -4.35
C VAL A 260 -5.28 24.14 -5.14
N LEU A 261 -5.14 24.06 -6.46
CA LEU A 261 -5.99 23.22 -7.31
C LEU A 261 -5.89 21.74 -6.91
N THR A 262 -4.66 21.25 -6.69
CA THR A 262 -4.40 19.88 -6.25
C THR A 262 -5.05 19.60 -4.90
N TYR A 263 -4.95 20.53 -3.96
CA TYR A 263 -5.60 20.42 -2.66
C TYR A 263 -7.13 20.29 -2.80
N PHE A 264 -7.76 21.13 -3.62
CA PHE A 264 -9.20 21.03 -3.87
C PHE A 264 -9.58 19.70 -4.53
N MET A 265 -8.81 19.23 -5.51
CA MET A 265 -9.04 17.93 -6.15
C MET A 265 -8.94 16.78 -5.14
N LEU A 266 -7.91 16.77 -4.29
CA LEU A 266 -7.74 15.77 -3.23
C LEU A 266 -8.84 15.86 -2.17
N ALA A 267 -9.30 17.06 -1.82
CA ALA A 267 -10.40 17.25 -0.88
C ALA A 267 -11.73 16.72 -1.45
N ILE A 268 -12.05 17.05 -2.70
CA ILE A 268 -13.24 16.52 -3.39
C ILE A 268 -13.15 15.00 -3.48
N PHE A 269 -11.99 14.47 -3.88
CA PHE A 269 -11.77 13.03 -3.95
C PHE A 269 -11.95 12.35 -2.58
N LYS A 270 -11.38 12.90 -1.51
CA LYS A 270 -11.54 12.41 -0.14
C LYS A 270 -13.02 12.40 0.28
N ILE A 271 -13.75 13.47 -0.01
CA ILE A 271 -15.19 13.56 0.30
C ILE A 271 -15.96 12.51 -0.49
N LEU A 272 -15.69 12.37 -1.80
CA LEU A 272 -16.35 11.40 -2.66
C LEU A 272 -16.11 9.96 -2.18
N VAL A 273 -14.87 9.59 -1.89
CA VAL A 273 -14.53 8.28 -1.33
C VAL A 273 -15.25 8.05 0.00
N GLY A 274 -15.26 9.04 0.89
CA GLY A 274 -15.97 8.95 2.16
C GLY A 274 -17.48 8.76 1.99
N LEU A 275 -18.10 9.45 1.04
CA LEU A 275 -19.52 9.29 0.72
C LEU A 275 -19.84 7.91 0.13
N ILE A 276 -19.02 7.44 -0.81
CA ILE A 276 -19.16 6.11 -1.42
C ILE A 276 -19.05 5.04 -0.32
N LEU A 277 -18.05 5.13 0.55
CA LEU A 277 -17.85 4.18 1.65
C LEU A 277 -19.04 4.18 2.62
N ARG A 278 -19.58 5.35 2.99
CA ARG A 278 -20.77 5.45 3.84
C ARG A 278 -22.00 4.85 3.17
N CYS A 279 -22.19 5.09 1.88
CA CYS A 279 -23.29 4.51 1.11
C CYS A 279 -23.19 2.97 1.08
N LEU A 280 -22.00 2.44 0.80
CA LEU A 280 -21.72 1.00 0.78
C LEU A 280 -21.92 0.37 2.17
N ALA A 281 -21.42 1.01 3.23
CA ALA A 281 -21.58 0.55 4.62
C ALA A 281 -23.06 0.50 5.03
N THR A 282 -23.83 1.55 4.72
CA THR A 282 -25.27 1.62 5.00
C THR A 282 -26.02 0.53 4.24
N TRP A 283 -25.72 0.37 2.94
CA TRP A 283 -26.32 -0.67 2.10
C TRP A 283 -26.03 -2.07 2.65
N TYR A 284 -24.79 -2.34 3.06
CA TYR A 284 -24.38 -3.64 3.59
C TYR A 284 -25.06 -3.97 4.93
N ILE A 285 -25.15 -3.02 5.85
CA ILE A 285 -25.81 -3.21 7.15
C ILE A 285 -27.31 -3.48 6.96
N ASN A 286 -27.98 -2.69 6.11
CA ASN A 286 -29.39 -2.89 5.79
C ASN A 286 -29.64 -4.28 5.19
N LEU A 287 -28.80 -4.70 4.24
CA LEU A 287 -28.87 -6.03 3.63
C LEU A 287 -28.75 -7.15 4.69
N ARG A 288 -27.89 -6.98 5.68
CA ARG A 288 -27.68 -7.96 6.76
C ARG A 288 -28.87 -8.00 7.72
N LEU A 289 -29.45 -6.85 8.06
CA LEU A 289 -30.64 -6.77 8.90
C LEU A 289 -31.84 -7.49 8.26
N THR A 290 -32.09 -7.24 6.97
CA THR A 290 -33.16 -7.91 6.22
C THR A 290 -32.97 -9.43 6.18
N ARG A 291 -31.74 -9.92 5.99
CA ARG A 291 -31.46 -11.37 6.02
C ARG A 291 -31.70 -12.01 7.37
N LYS A 292 -31.43 -11.31 8.48
CA LYS A 292 -31.69 -11.82 9.83
C LYS A 292 -33.20 -11.94 10.09
N GLN A 293 -33.98 -10.93 9.70
CA GLN A 293 -35.44 -10.93 9.84
C GLN A 293 -36.16 -12.03 9.05
N HIS A 294 -35.55 -12.55 7.98
CA HIS A 294 -36.09 -13.66 7.19
C HIS A 294 -35.62 -15.04 7.66
N ALA A 295 -34.67 -15.12 8.60
CA ALA A 295 -34.15 -16.36 9.15
C ALA A 295 -34.78 -16.73 10.51
N ASP A 296 -35.43 -15.78 11.17
CA ASP A 296 -36.24 -15.93 12.38
C ASP A 296 -37.72 -16.18 12.03
#